data_AF-A0A2K4YIU5-F1
#
_entry.id   AF-A0A2K4YIU5-F1
#
_cell.length_a   1.000
_cell.length_b   1.000
_cell.length_c   1.000
_cell.angle_alpha   90.00
_cell.angle_beta   90.00
_cell.angle_gamma   90.00
#
_symmetry.space_group_name_H-M   'P 1'
#
loop_
_entity.id
_entity.type
_entity.pdbx_description
1 polymer ?
#
loop_
_entity_poly.entity_id
_entity_poly.type
_entity_poly.pdbx_seq_one_letter_code
_entity_poly.pdbx_strand_id
1 'polypeptide(L)'
;VQLFVVGPPRSGLTIVTQFLNDHEDVKIFDEIDLIDVHRSGGPVVGTLAAFLLERGRYQDYRRRLQEKTDPAQALRAIMSEIAEPCSVWGEKNPRYAMRLEILRRCFPEAVFLFVLRDPREVVNSYLLHRDSDQRTDLDFWIKDTVAEALTLVEGSLDPLTDDDAELVMLRYEAFAARPRQTLDRALQRWGLSFSDTAVALAHHAPETVGDNQFYRGGAPLPWKAGNLAPLRPAPTSRARIDADDPAWSHVDALAQRFGYN
;
A
#
# COMPACT_ATOMS: atom_id res chain seq x y z
N VAL A 1 10.42 7.61 12.27
CA VAL A 1 10.42 6.22 11.74
C VAL A 1 9.86 6.23 10.32
N GLN A 2 10.41 5.42 9.41
CA GLN A 2 9.76 5.22 8.10
C GLN A 2 8.88 3.96 8.12
N LEU A 3 7.65 4.06 7.63
CA LEU A 3 6.67 2.96 7.59
C LEU A 3 6.10 2.80 6.17
N PHE A 4 6.33 1.67 5.52
CA PHE A 4 5.78 1.37 4.21
C PHE A 4 4.65 0.35 4.32
N VAL A 5 3.51 0.65 3.69
CA VAL A 5 2.38 -0.27 3.60
C VAL A 5 2.43 -0.95 2.24
N VAL A 6 2.71 -2.25 2.24
CA VAL A 6 3.02 -3.03 1.04
C VAL A 6 2.16 -4.29 1.00
N GLY A 7 2.03 -4.91 -0.17
CA GLY A 7 1.27 -6.13 -0.36
C GLY A 7 0.63 -6.19 -1.74
N PRO A 8 -0.02 -7.31 -2.11
CA PRO A 8 -0.72 -7.40 -3.37
C PRO A 8 -1.76 -6.27 -3.49
N PRO A 9 -1.98 -5.66 -4.65
CA PRO A 9 -3.14 -4.78 -4.83
C PRO A 9 -4.43 -5.53 -4.44
N ARG A 10 -5.47 -4.79 -4.01
CA ARG A 10 -6.76 -5.34 -3.56
C ARG A 10 -6.73 -6.18 -2.27
N SER A 11 -5.60 -6.24 -1.57
CA SER A 11 -5.46 -6.84 -0.22
C SER A 11 -6.02 -5.98 0.92
N GLY A 12 -6.44 -4.73 0.66
CA GLY A 12 -6.94 -3.82 1.69
C GLY A 12 -5.93 -2.75 2.14
N LEU A 13 -4.83 -2.56 1.41
CA LEU A 13 -3.81 -1.55 1.71
C LEU A 13 -4.39 -0.15 1.99
N THR A 14 -5.31 0.33 1.15
CA THR A 14 -5.89 1.67 1.30
C THR A 14 -6.60 1.82 2.63
N ILE A 15 -7.50 0.89 2.99
CA ILE A 15 -8.26 0.98 4.24
C ILE A 15 -7.36 0.82 5.46
N VAL A 16 -6.33 -0.03 5.40
CA VAL A 16 -5.30 -0.11 6.46
C VAL A 16 -4.59 1.25 6.60
N THR A 17 -4.24 1.90 5.50
CA THR A 17 -3.57 3.20 5.49
C THR A 17 -4.45 4.31 6.06
N GLN A 18 -5.75 4.28 5.78
CA GLN A 18 -6.71 5.22 6.33
C GLN A 18 -6.74 5.13 7.87
N PHE A 19 -6.79 3.92 8.43
CA PHE A 19 -6.70 3.73 9.88
C PHE A 19 -5.34 4.10 10.48
N LEU A 20 -4.24 3.89 9.73
CA LEU A 20 -2.92 4.34 10.18
C LEU A 20 -2.85 5.86 10.30
N ASN A 21 -3.42 6.58 9.33
CA ASN A 21 -3.43 8.05 9.30
C ASN A 21 -4.39 8.69 10.31
N ASP A 22 -5.26 7.92 10.97
CA ASP A 22 -6.04 8.41 12.12
C ASP A 22 -5.18 8.55 13.38
N HIS A 23 -3.97 7.97 13.41
CA HIS A 23 -3.03 8.13 14.51
C HIS A 23 -2.33 9.50 14.43
N GLU A 24 -2.30 10.25 15.53
CA GLU A 24 -1.83 11.64 15.59
C GLU A 24 -0.37 11.84 15.16
N ASP A 25 0.45 10.79 15.31
CA ASP A 25 1.88 10.81 15.01
C ASP A 25 2.27 10.08 13.71
N VAL A 26 1.29 9.69 12.87
CA VAL A 26 1.52 8.88 11.66
C VAL A 26 1.02 9.61 10.41
N LYS A 27 1.90 9.69 9.39
CA LYS A 27 1.59 10.24 8.07
C LYS A 27 2.04 9.33 6.93
N ILE A 28 1.12 8.53 6.40
CA ILE A 28 1.35 7.67 5.24
C ILE A 28 0.76 8.30 3.97
N PHE A 29 1.61 8.54 2.98
CA PHE A 29 1.24 9.08 1.67
C PHE A 29 0.76 7.97 0.72
N ASP A 30 0.00 8.36 -0.29
CA ASP A 30 -0.60 7.46 -1.28
C ASP A 30 0.20 7.48 -2.59
N GLU A 31 0.91 6.39 -2.91
CA GLU A 31 1.49 6.16 -4.25
C GLU A 31 2.27 7.36 -4.82
N ILE A 32 3.13 8.02 -4.02
CA ILE A 32 3.95 9.17 -4.44
C ILE A 32 5.31 8.75 -5.05
N ASP A 33 5.52 7.45 -5.24
CA ASP A 33 6.71 6.82 -5.83
C ASP A 33 8.04 7.17 -5.15
N LEU A 34 8.08 7.18 -3.82
CA LEU A 34 9.33 7.34 -3.04
C LEU A 34 10.50 6.44 -3.52
N ILE A 35 10.20 5.26 -4.07
CA ILE A 35 11.21 4.32 -4.60
C ILE A 35 11.99 4.87 -5.80
N ASP A 36 11.49 5.90 -6.50
CA ASP A 36 12.16 6.46 -7.67
C ASP A 36 13.48 7.17 -7.32
N VAL A 37 13.69 7.47 -6.03
CA VAL A 37 14.99 7.90 -5.53
C VAL A 37 16.12 6.91 -5.85
N HIS A 38 15.82 5.61 -5.95
CA HIS A 38 16.80 4.59 -6.34
C HIS A 38 17.29 4.75 -7.79
N ARG A 39 16.39 5.12 -8.69
CA ARG A 39 16.69 5.24 -10.13
C ARG A 39 17.54 6.48 -10.41
N SER A 40 17.59 7.39 -9.46
CA SER A 40 18.10 8.71 -9.65
C SER A 40 19.52 8.80 -9.07
N GLY A 41 20.53 8.59 -9.91
CA GLY A 41 21.89 9.14 -9.65
C GLY A 41 21.91 10.68 -9.78
N GLY A 42 20.76 11.35 -9.64
CA GLY A 42 20.44 12.72 -10.04
C GLY A 42 19.05 13.17 -9.53
N PRO A 43 18.44 14.23 -10.07
CA PRO A 43 17.12 14.71 -9.66
C PRO A 43 16.01 13.67 -9.88
N VAL A 44 15.04 13.61 -8.98
CA VAL A 44 13.85 12.75 -9.12
C VAL A 44 12.93 13.29 -10.21
N VAL A 45 12.16 12.41 -10.86
CA VAL A 45 11.20 12.73 -11.92
C VAL A 45 9.83 12.10 -11.60
N GLY A 46 8.83 12.32 -12.46
CA GLY A 46 7.52 11.67 -12.33
C GLY A 46 6.74 12.12 -11.09
N THR A 47 6.01 11.18 -10.48
CA THR A 47 5.08 11.40 -9.36
C THR A 47 5.77 12.07 -8.18
N LEU A 48 6.95 11.59 -7.78
CA LEU A 48 7.70 12.14 -6.66
C LEU A 48 8.14 13.59 -6.92
N ALA A 49 8.58 13.90 -8.14
CA ALA A 49 8.96 15.27 -8.50
C ALA A 49 7.75 16.21 -8.43
N ALA A 50 6.62 15.79 -8.97
CA ALA A 50 5.37 16.56 -8.92
C ALA A 50 4.91 16.78 -7.47
N PHE A 51 4.95 15.75 -6.62
CA PHE A 51 4.62 15.85 -5.19
C PHE A 51 5.48 16.89 -4.46
N LEU A 52 6.79 16.90 -4.72
CA LEU A 52 7.73 17.87 -4.14
C LEU A 52 7.55 19.28 -4.71
N LEU A 53 7.19 19.42 -5.98
CA LEU A 53 6.94 20.70 -6.64
C LEU A 53 5.69 21.39 -6.08
N GLU A 54 4.59 20.66 -5.92
CA GLU A 54 3.34 21.18 -5.34
C GLU A 54 3.53 21.73 -3.92
N ARG A 55 4.51 21.18 -3.17
CA ARG A 55 4.83 21.59 -1.80
C ARG A 55 5.99 22.60 -1.72
N GLY A 56 6.50 23.07 -2.87
CA GLY A 56 7.63 23.99 -2.92
C GLY A 56 8.96 23.40 -2.41
N ARG A 57 9.06 22.08 -2.22
CA ARG A 57 10.22 21.41 -1.63
C ARG A 57 11.22 20.87 -2.64
N TYR A 58 10.89 20.89 -3.93
CA TYR A 58 11.74 20.32 -4.97
C TYR A 58 13.13 20.98 -5.05
N GLN A 59 13.21 22.30 -4.88
CA GLN A 59 14.51 23.00 -4.88
C GLN A 59 15.33 22.71 -3.63
N ASP A 60 14.69 22.57 -2.47
CA ASP A 60 15.37 22.17 -1.24
C ASP A 60 15.93 20.75 -1.36
N TYR A 61 15.16 19.83 -1.95
CA TYR A 61 15.65 18.50 -2.28
C TYR A 61 16.87 18.55 -3.21
N ARG A 62 16.82 19.34 -4.30
CA ARG A 62 17.94 19.49 -5.23
C ARG A 62 19.19 20.06 -4.58
N ARG A 63 19.03 21.05 -3.67
CA ARG A 63 20.15 21.62 -2.91
C ARG A 63 20.80 20.54 -2.03
N ARG A 64 20.00 19.78 -1.27
CA ARG A 64 20.52 18.69 -0.43
C ARG A 64 21.18 17.58 -1.23
N LEU A 65 20.68 17.29 -2.42
CA LEU A 65 21.29 16.32 -3.33
C LEU A 65 22.71 16.75 -3.77
N GLN A 66 23.00 18.06 -3.86
CA GLN A 66 24.35 18.55 -4.15
C GLN A 66 25.29 18.44 -2.94
N GLU A 67 24.74 18.48 -1.72
CA GLU A 67 25.49 18.41 -0.46
C GLU A 67 25.71 16.97 0.03
N LYS A 68 24.90 16.01 -0.44
CA LYS A 68 24.89 14.61 0.02
C LYS A 68 25.28 13.67 -1.11
N THR A 69 26.02 12.62 -0.78
CA THR A 69 26.36 11.55 -1.73
C THR A 69 25.22 10.55 -1.94
N ASP A 70 24.30 10.43 -0.97
CA ASP A 70 23.14 9.53 -1.02
C ASP A 70 21.82 10.31 -1.29
N PRO A 71 21.22 10.16 -2.49
CA PRO A 71 19.92 10.75 -2.83
C PRO A 71 18.80 10.33 -1.86
N ALA A 72 18.84 9.09 -1.36
CA ALA A 72 17.83 8.60 -0.43
C ALA A 72 17.91 9.33 0.92
N GLN A 73 19.12 9.64 1.41
CA GLN A 73 19.28 10.46 2.62
C GLN A 73 18.71 11.87 2.44
N ALA A 74 18.96 12.51 1.29
CA ALA A 74 18.41 13.83 1.00
C ALA A 74 16.87 13.79 0.97
N LEU A 75 16.29 12.77 0.33
CA LEU A 75 14.84 12.59 0.29
C LEU A 75 14.25 12.33 1.68
N ARG A 76 14.83 11.43 2.48
CA ARG A 76 14.35 11.13 3.85
C ARG A 76 14.29 12.38 4.72
N ALA A 77 15.28 13.27 4.59
CA ALA A 77 15.29 14.53 5.33
C ALA A 77 14.17 15.49 4.88
N ILE A 78 13.94 15.63 3.57
CA ILE A 78 12.84 16.46 3.05
C ILE A 78 11.47 15.89 3.43
N MET A 79 11.28 14.58 3.31
CA MET A 79 10.01 13.93 3.65
C MET A 79 9.71 14.01 5.15
N SER A 80 10.73 13.97 6.01
CA SER A 80 10.55 14.15 7.46
C SER A 80 10.03 15.55 7.77
N GLU A 81 10.52 16.58 7.09
CA GLU A 81 10.00 17.95 7.25
C GLU A 81 8.61 18.16 6.63
N ILE A 82 8.26 17.40 5.60
CA ILE A 82 6.90 17.41 5.03
C ILE A 82 5.92 16.72 5.99
N ALA A 83 6.36 15.69 6.71
CA ALA A 83 5.53 14.91 7.61
C ALA A 83 5.30 15.57 8.97
N GLU A 84 6.05 16.61 9.34
CA GLU A 84 5.85 17.34 10.59
C GLU A 84 4.37 17.74 10.80
N PRO A 85 3.81 17.55 12.01
CA PRO A 85 4.47 17.16 13.25
C PRO A 85 4.65 15.64 13.46
N CYS A 86 4.24 14.79 12.51
CA CYS A 86 4.30 13.33 12.66
C CYS A 86 5.75 12.82 12.66
N SER A 87 6.09 11.99 13.65
CA SER A 87 7.40 11.34 13.76
C SER A 87 7.49 10.07 12.92
N VAL A 88 6.34 9.49 12.53
CA VAL A 88 6.24 8.33 11.64
C VAL A 88 5.67 8.75 10.30
N TRP A 89 6.37 8.41 9.22
CA TRP A 89 5.90 8.70 7.87
C TRP A 89 6.28 7.61 6.87
N GLY A 90 5.64 7.60 5.72
CA GLY A 90 6.04 6.70 4.63
C GLY A 90 5.00 6.65 3.52
N GLU A 91 4.94 5.54 2.82
CA GLU A 91 4.06 5.42 1.65
C GLU A 91 3.36 4.07 1.61
N LYS A 92 2.08 4.09 1.24
CA LYS A 92 1.37 2.92 0.74
C LYS A 92 1.52 2.85 -0.77
N ASN A 93 2.07 1.75 -1.28
CA ASN A 93 2.13 1.49 -2.72
C ASN A 93 2.13 -0.01 -3.03
N PRO A 94 1.12 -0.54 -3.75
CA PRO A 94 1.07 -1.97 -4.06
C PRO A 94 2.23 -2.45 -4.94
N ARG A 95 2.83 -1.58 -5.76
CA ARG A 95 3.93 -1.94 -6.66
C ARG A 95 5.22 -2.30 -5.91
N TYR A 96 5.28 -1.97 -4.62
CA TYR A 96 6.44 -2.17 -3.77
C TYR A 96 6.58 -3.61 -3.27
N ALA A 97 5.50 -4.39 -3.28
CA ALA A 97 5.53 -5.79 -2.87
C ALA A 97 6.56 -6.60 -3.67
N MET A 98 6.70 -6.32 -4.97
CA MET A 98 7.68 -6.96 -5.87
C MET A 98 9.09 -6.34 -5.82
N ARG A 99 9.30 -5.30 -5.01
CA ARG A 99 10.50 -4.45 -5.01
C ARG A 99 11.05 -4.18 -3.61
N LEU A 100 10.76 -5.04 -2.64
CA LEU A 100 11.17 -4.87 -1.23
C LEU A 100 12.68 -4.65 -1.08
N GLU A 101 13.52 -5.37 -1.82
CA GLU A 101 14.98 -5.20 -1.75
C GLU A 101 15.46 -3.80 -2.17
N ILE A 102 14.75 -3.16 -3.11
CA ILE A 102 15.10 -1.81 -3.54
C ILE A 102 14.69 -0.82 -2.44
N LEU A 103 13.51 -1.01 -1.84
CA LEU A 103 13.09 -0.17 -0.72
C LEU A 103 14.02 -0.29 0.47
N ARG A 104 14.45 -1.51 0.84
CA ARG A 104 15.42 -1.72 1.93
C ARG A 104 16.73 -1.00 1.69
N ARG A 105 17.20 -0.94 0.44
CA ARG A 105 18.40 -0.18 0.08
C ARG A 105 18.21 1.33 0.26
N CYS A 106 17.04 1.87 -0.11
CA CYS A 106 16.74 3.30 0.01
C CYS A 106 16.33 3.72 1.44
N PHE A 107 15.74 2.80 2.20
CA PHE A 107 15.16 3.02 3.52
C PHE A 107 15.54 1.85 4.45
N PRO A 108 16.81 1.77 4.86
CA PRO A 108 17.34 0.60 5.58
C PRO A 108 16.78 0.43 6.99
N GLU A 109 16.26 1.49 7.59
CA GLU A 109 15.65 1.49 8.93
C GLU A 109 14.11 1.51 8.88
N ALA A 110 13.53 1.28 7.69
CA ALA A 110 12.09 1.32 7.53
C ALA A 110 11.42 0.03 7.98
N VAL A 111 10.21 0.19 8.51
CA VAL A 111 9.28 -0.89 8.82
C VAL A 111 8.44 -1.17 7.59
N PHE A 112 8.30 -2.44 7.23
CA PHE A 112 7.45 -2.87 6.11
C PHE A 112 6.22 -3.58 6.65
N LEU A 113 5.07 -2.89 6.69
CA LEU A 113 3.78 -3.49 7.02
C LEU A 113 3.20 -4.16 5.77
N PHE A 114 3.35 -5.47 5.69
CA PHE A 114 2.84 -6.28 4.58
C PHE A 114 1.40 -6.71 4.86
N VAL A 115 0.45 -6.16 4.09
CA VAL A 115 -0.97 -6.53 4.18
C VAL A 115 -1.22 -7.77 3.33
N LEU A 116 -1.42 -8.89 4.00
CA LEU A 116 -1.78 -10.16 3.40
C LEU A 116 -3.29 -10.35 3.48
N ARG A 117 -3.88 -10.79 2.38
CA ARG A 117 -5.28 -11.17 2.29
C ARG A 117 -5.37 -12.52 1.59
N ASP A 118 -6.44 -13.26 1.82
CA ASP A 118 -6.70 -14.52 1.12
C ASP A 118 -6.48 -14.36 -0.41
N PRO A 119 -5.51 -15.07 -1.02
CA PRO A 119 -5.24 -14.97 -2.45
C PRO A 119 -6.47 -15.21 -3.32
N ARG A 120 -7.42 -16.03 -2.86
CA ARG A 120 -8.68 -16.31 -3.56
C ARG A 120 -9.53 -15.04 -3.69
N GLU A 121 -9.62 -14.25 -2.61
CA GLU A 121 -10.36 -12.98 -2.58
C GLU A 121 -9.62 -11.88 -3.37
N VAL A 122 -8.29 -11.89 -3.37
CA VAL A 122 -7.47 -10.94 -4.15
C VAL A 122 -7.66 -11.18 -5.64
N VAL A 123 -7.50 -12.44 -6.11
CA VAL A 123 -7.71 -12.83 -7.51
C VAL A 123 -9.12 -12.49 -7.95
N ASN A 124 -10.14 -12.83 -7.15
CA ASN A 124 -11.52 -12.49 -7.48
C ASN A 124 -11.72 -10.96 -7.60
N SER A 125 -11.05 -10.17 -6.74
CA SER A 125 -11.11 -8.71 -6.83
C SER A 125 -10.37 -8.13 -8.04
N TYR A 126 -9.34 -8.79 -8.58
CA TYR A 126 -8.68 -8.35 -9.82
C TYR A 126 -9.59 -8.51 -11.03
N LEU A 127 -10.43 -9.54 -11.05
CA LEU A 127 -11.34 -9.86 -12.15
C LEU A 127 -12.65 -9.06 -12.11
N LEU A 128 -13.10 -8.68 -10.91
CA LEU A 128 -14.43 -8.10 -10.68
C LEU A 128 -14.79 -6.88 -11.54
N HIS A 129 -13.80 -6.10 -11.96
CA HIS A 129 -14.01 -4.87 -12.72
C HIS A 129 -13.33 -4.88 -14.10
N ARG A 130 -13.02 -6.07 -14.64
CA ARG A 130 -12.34 -6.21 -15.93
C ARG A 130 -13.09 -5.53 -17.09
N ASP A 131 -14.41 -5.57 -17.04
CA ASP A 131 -15.32 -5.02 -18.06
C ASP A 131 -15.78 -3.57 -17.77
N SER A 132 -15.17 -2.88 -16.79
CA SER A 132 -15.55 -1.52 -16.46
C SER A 132 -15.11 -0.53 -17.54
N ASP A 133 -16.04 0.31 -18.00
CA ASP A 133 -15.80 1.46 -18.89
C ASP A 133 -14.81 2.49 -18.32
N GLN A 134 -14.72 2.57 -17.00
CA GLN A 134 -13.79 3.44 -16.30
C GLN A 134 -12.36 2.87 -16.26
N ARG A 135 -12.13 1.58 -16.55
CA ARG A 135 -10.78 0.95 -16.49
C ARG A 135 -9.85 1.59 -17.52
N THR A 136 -8.60 1.83 -17.12
CA THR A 136 -7.52 2.25 -18.00
C THR A 136 -6.28 1.39 -17.79
N ASP A 137 -5.27 1.52 -18.66
CA ASP A 137 -4.00 0.81 -18.54
C ASP A 137 -3.24 1.13 -17.24
N LEU A 138 -3.56 2.24 -16.58
CA LEU A 138 -3.00 2.61 -15.27
C LEU A 138 -3.54 1.74 -14.13
N ASP A 139 -4.72 1.13 -14.29
CA ASP A 139 -5.35 0.22 -13.33
C ASP A 139 -4.75 -1.20 -13.46
N PHE A 140 -3.42 -1.27 -13.43
CA PHE A 140 -2.61 -2.45 -13.77
C PHE A 140 -2.98 -3.75 -13.04
N TRP A 141 -3.66 -3.63 -11.90
CA TRP A 141 -4.11 -4.76 -11.08
C TRP A 141 -5.42 -5.38 -11.57
N ILE A 142 -6.20 -4.69 -12.40
CA ILE A 142 -7.40 -5.27 -13.00
C ILE A 142 -6.95 -6.18 -14.14
N LYS A 143 -7.33 -7.46 -14.05
CA LYS A 143 -6.89 -8.53 -14.96
C LYS A 143 -8.07 -9.14 -15.69
N ASP A 144 -7.78 -9.71 -16.86
CA ASP A 144 -8.81 -10.28 -17.72
C ASP A 144 -9.00 -11.77 -17.45
N THR A 145 -7.95 -12.46 -17.01
CA THR A 145 -7.97 -13.92 -16.74
C THR A 145 -7.49 -14.30 -15.34
N VAL A 146 -7.93 -15.47 -14.85
CA VAL A 146 -7.49 -16.02 -13.56
C VAL A 146 -5.97 -16.23 -13.55
N ALA A 147 -5.36 -16.65 -14.67
CA ALA A 147 -3.92 -16.85 -14.79
C ALA A 147 -3.10 -15.56 -14.66
N GLU A 148 -3.55 -14.45 -15.28
CA GLU A 148 -2.91 -13.14 -15.11
C GLU A 148 -3.06 -12.61 -13.68
N ALA A 149 -4.23 -12.82 -13.08
CA ALA A 149 -4.52 -12.45 -11.70
C ALA A 149 -3.63 -13.23 -10.72
N LEU A 150 -3.48 -14.54 -10.94
CA LEU A 150 -2.58 -15.43 -10.20
C LEU A 150 -1.13 -14.94 -10.30
N THR A 151 -0.64 -14.69 -11.53
CA THR A 151 0.73 -14.22 -11.75
C THR A 151 1.04 -12.94 -10.96
N LEU A 152 0.08 -12.01 -10.89
CA LEU A 152 0.27 -10.76 -10.15
C LEU A 152 0.29 -10.98 -8.61
N VAL A 153 -0.60 -11.83 -8.08
CA VAL A 153 -0.60 -12.11 -6.64
C VAL A 153 0.61 -12.93 -6.22
N GLU A 154 1.04 -13.91 -7.01
CA GLU A 154 2.27 -14.69 -6.78
C GLU A 154 3.48 -13.77 -6.75
N GLY A 155 3.69 -12.96 -7.79
CA GLY A 155 4.84 -12.04 -7.83
C GLY A 155 4.87 -11.05 -6.66
N SER A 156 3.71 -10.68 -6.12
CA SER A 156 3.61 -9.82 -4.93
C SER A 156 3.97 -10.55 -3.63
N LEU A 157 3.82 -11.87 -3.58
CA LEU A 157 4.08 -12.74 -2.43
C LEU A 157 5.44 -13.44 -2.49
N ASP A 158 6.04 -13.56 -3.68
CA ASP A 158 7.33 -14.23 -3.89
C ASP A 158 8.49 -13.66 -3.07
N PRO A 159 8.59 -12.33 -2.84
CA PRO A 159 9.68 -11.77 -2.03
C PRO A 159 9.58 -12.07 -0.52
N LEU A 160 8.49 -12.71 -0.08
CA LEU A 160 8.29 -13.08 1.31
C LEU A 160 9.15 -14.29 1.65
N THR A 161 9.98 -14.16 2.69
CA THR A 161 10.76 -15.25 3.27
C THR A 161 10.38 -15.44 4.74
N ASP A 162 10.56 -16.64 5.28
CA ASP A 162 10.12 -16.98 6.64
C ASP A 162 10.87 -16.21 7.75
N ASP A 163 12.02 -15.59 7.44
CA ASP A 163 12.95 -14.99 8.42
C ASP A 163 13.11 -13.45 8.32
N ASP A 164 12.12 -12.74 7.76
CA ASP A 164 12.22 -11.29 7.55
C ASP A 164 11.78 -10.46 8.77
N ALA A 165 12.72 -10.21 9.69
CA ALA A 165 12.44 -9.56 10.99
C ALA A 165 11.94 -8.10 10.90
N GLU A 166 12.16 -7.40 9.77
CA GLU A 166 11.72 -6.01 9.54
C GLU A 166 10.40 -5.95 8.74
N LEU A 167 9.88 -7.11 8.33
CA LEU A 167 8.59 -7.26 7.67
C LEU A 167 7.52 -7.68 8.69
N VAL A 168 6.53 -6.82 8.88
CA VAL A 168 5.37 -7.09 9.72
C VAL A 168 4.23 -7.60 8.87
N MET A 169 3.84 -8.86 9.07
CA MET A 169 2.69 -9.44 8.39
C MET A 169 1.38 -9.04 9.09
N LEU A 170 0.50 -8.33 8.38
CA LEU A 170 -0.86 -8.00 8.83
C LEU A 170 -1.89 -8.73 7.95
N ARG A 171 -2.65 -9.65 8.56
CA ARG A 171 -3.75 -10.34 7.87
C ARG A 171 -4.97 -9.41 7.80
N TYR A 172 -5.43 -9.13 6.59
CA TYR A 172 -6.55 -8.22 6.35
C TYR A 172 -7.82 -8.66 7.06
N GLU A 173 -8.09 -9.96 7.17
CA GLU A 173 -9.29 -10.49 7.81
C GLU A 173 -9.28 -10.25 9.32
N ALA A 174 -8.12 -10.40 9.95
CA ALA A 174 -7.93 -10.06 11.37
C ALA A 174 -8.09 -8.55 11.60
N PHE A 175 -7.49 -7.74 10.73
CA PHE A 175 -7.67 -6.29 10.73
C PHE A 175 -9.13 -5.89 10.53
N ALA A 176 -9.83 -6.46 9.55
CA ALA A 176 -11.23 -6.15 9.26
C ALA A 176 -12.15 -6.45 10.46
N ALA A 177 -11.85 -7.52 11.20
CA ALA A 177 -12.60 -7.89 12.39
C ALA A 177 -12.25 -7.01 13.60
N ARG A 178 -10.97 -6.66 13.79
CA ARG A 178 -10.46 -5.92 14.94
C ARG A 178 -9.32 -4.97 14.53
N PRO A 179 -9.63 -3.81 13.92
CA PRO A 179 -8.63 -2.96 13.27
C PRO A 179 -7.55 -2.47 14.24
N ARG A 180 -7.98 -1.83 15.33
CA ARG A 180 -7.10 -1.23 16.34
C ARG A 180 -6.19 -2.27 17.00
N GLN A 181 -6.78 -3.33 17.56
CA GLN A 181 -6.04 -4.43 18.19
C GLN A 181 -5.01 -5.07 17.22
N THR A 182 -5.36 -5.18 15.94
CA THR A 182 -4.45 -5.77 14.94
C THR A 182 -3.29 -4.81 14.63
N LEU A 183 -3.55 -3.51 14.51
CA LEU A 183 -2.52 -2.49 14.29
C LEU A 183 -1.60 -2.33 15.51
N ASP A 184 -2.16 -2.31 16.72
CA ASP A 184 -1.39 -2.29 17.97
C ASP A 184 -0.41 -3.45 18.01
N ARG A 185 -0.91 -4.68 17.83
CA ARG A 185 -0.06 -5.87 17.84
C ARG A 185 1.00 -5.83 16.74
N ALA A 186 0.65 -5.33 15.56
CA ALA A 186 1.56 -5.25 14.42
C ALA A 186 2.69 -4.24 14.67
N LEU A 187 2.40 -3.10 15.32
CA LEU A 187 3.32 -1.95 15.36
C LEU A 187 3.85 -1.60 16.75
N GLN A 188 3.46 -2.34 17.80
CA GLN A 188 3.88 -2.11 19.19
C GLN A 188 5.40 -2.07 19.36
N ARG A 189 6.16 -2.88 18.61
CA ARG A 189 7.65 -2.90 18.68
C ARG A 189 8.27 -1.54 18.36
N TRP A 190 7.56 -0.68 17.64
CA TRP A 190 8.00 0.67 17.27
C TRP A 190 7.33 1.78 18.11
N GLY A 191 6.69 1.41 19.23
CA GLY A 191 6.06 2.35 20.16
C GLY A 191 4.75 2.96 19.68
N LEU A 192 4.16 2.43 18.60
CA LEU A 192 2.86 2.87 18.09
C LEU A 192 1.72 2.18 18.84
N SER A 193 0.75 2.96 19.30
CA SER A 193 -0.46 2.48 19.97
C SER A 193 -1.67 3.28 19.55
N PHE A 194 -2.74 2.61 19.14
CA PHE A 194 -3.96 3.18 18.58
C PHE A 194 -5.04 3.22 19.67
N SER A 195 -5.48 4.44 20.03
CA SER A 195 -6.48 4.61 21.09
C SER A 195 -7.88 4.13 20.67
N ASP A 196 -8.73 3.76 21.64
CA ASP A 196 -10.10 3.29 21.42
C ASP A 196 -11.12 4.39 21.09
N THR A 197 -10.69 5.64 20.91
CA THR A 197 -11.63 6.73 20.61
C THR A 197 -12.41 6.40 19.35
N ALA A 198 -13.74 6.47 19.47
CA ALA A 198 -14.68 6.25 18.39
C ALA A 198 -14.63 7.42 17.40
N VAL A 199 -13.47 7.64 16.78
CA VAL A 199 -13.37 8.47 15.59
C VAL A 199 -14.26 7.79 14.57
N ALA A 200 -15.36 8.45 14.23
CA ALA A 200 -16.21 8.04 13.13
C ALA A 200 -15.28 7.81 11.93
N LEU A 201 -15.27 6.58 11.42
CA LEU A 201 -14.44 6.09 10.33
C LEU A 201 -14.79 6.79 9.00
N ALA A 202 -14.74 8.12 8.98
CA ALA A 202 -14.71 8.92 7.77
C ALA A 202 -13.29 8.79 7.24
N HIS A 203 -13.08 7.74 6.45
CA HIS A 203 -11.76 7.42 5.95
C HIS A 203 -11.31 8.46 4.94
N HIS A 204 -10.55 9.45 5.40
CA HIS A 204 -9.95 10.43 4.49
C HIS A 204 -9.02 9.72 3.52
N ALA A 205 -9.07 10.08 2.24
CA ALA A 205 -8.12 9.57 1.27
C ALA A 205 -6.70 9.94 1.73
N PRO A 206 -5.75 9.00 1.77
CA PRO A 206 -4.36 9.35 2.07
C PRO A 206 -3.84 10.38 1.06
N GLU A 207 -2.99 11.27 1.53
CA GLU A 207 -2.51 12.41 0.74
C GLU A 207 -1.62 11.94 -0.42
N THR A 208 -1.80 12.53 -1.60
CA THR A 208 -1.05 12.21 -2.82
C THR A 208 -0.71 13.48 -3.60
N VAL A 209 -0.30 13.30 -4.86
CA VAL A 209 -0.17 14.34 -5.88
C VAL A 209 -1.41 14.38 -6.77
N GLY A 210 -1.97 15.56 -7.03
CA GLY A 210 -3.21 15.70 -7.80
C GLY A 210 -4.44 15.05 -7.16
N ASP A 211 -5.34 14.51 -8.00
CA ASP A 211 -6.56 13.84 -7.55
C ASP A 211 -6.22 12.51 -6.86
N ASN A 212 -6.84 12.25 -5.69
CA ASN A 212 -6.69 10.95 -5.05
C ASN A 212 -7.29 9.84 -5.91
N GLN A 213 -6.77 8.62 -5.71
CA GLN A 213 -7.15 7.44 -6.49
C GLN A 213 -8.61 6.98 -6.30
N PHE A 214 -9.47 7.70 -5.59
CA PHE A 214 -10.88 7.32 -5.41
C PHE A 214 -11.76 7.87 -6.52
N TYR A 215 -11.30 8.89 -7.23
CA TYR A 215 -12.08 9.56 -8.26
C TYR A 215 -11.35 9.58 -9.60
N ARG A 216 -12.11 9.63 -10.69
CA ARG A 216 -11.62 9.87 -12.05
C ARG A 216 -12.62 10.76 -12.77
N GLY A 217 -12.19 11.94 -13.21
CA GLY A 217 -13.09 12.94 -13.80
C GLY A 217 -14.22 13.37 -12.86
N GLY A 218 -13.95 13.42 -11.55
CA GLY A 218 -14.94 13.79 -10.52
C GLY A 218 -15.94 12.68 -10.14
N ALA A 219 -15.91 11.51 -10.79
CA ALA A 219 -16.75 10.37 -10.46
C ALA A 219 -16.00 9.35 -9.60
N PRO A 220 -16.63 8.73 -8.57
CA PRO A 220 -15.99 7.71 -7.77
C PRO A 220 -15.75 6.43 -8.57
N LEU A 221 -14.54 5.89 -8.48
CA LEU A 221 -14.18 4.63 -9.13
C LEU A 221 -14.87 3.44 -8.43
N PRO A 222 -15.48 2.50 -9.17
CA PRO A 222 -16.27 1.42 -8.58
C PRO A 222 -15.43 0.50 -7.68
N TRP A 223 -14.16 0.27 -8.03
CA TRP A 223 -13.24 -0.53 -7.22
C TRP A 223 -12.68 0.22 -6.00
N LYS A 224 -12.98 1.51 -5.81
CA LYS A 224 -12.53 2.32 -4.66
C LYS A 224 -13.67 2.82 -3.80
N ALA A 225 -14.91 2.78 -4.28
CA ALA A 225 -16.11 3.17 -3.55
C ALA A 225 -16.23 2.52 -2.15
N GLY A 226 -15.75 1.28 -1.98
CA GLY A 226 -15.74 0.61 -0.68
C GLY A 226 -14.90 1.32 0.40
N ASN A 227 -13.88 2.10 0.01
CA ASN A 227 -13.04 2.87 0.93
C ASN A 227 -13.67 4.20 1.36
N LEU A 228 -14.82 4.56 0.78
CA LEU A 228 -15.60 5.74 1.15
C LEU A 228 -16.66 5.44 2.23
N ALA A 229 -16.77 4.17 2.65
CA ALA A 229 -17.73 3.72 3.63
C ALA A 229 -17.01 3.16 4.88
N PRO A 230 -17.66 3.15 6.06
CA PRO A 230 -17.10 2.53 7.25
C PRO A 230 -16.66 1.09 6.98
N LEU A 231 -15.55 0.69 7.62
CA LEU A 231 -15.03 -0.68 7.47
C LEU A 231 -16.09 -1.68 7.91
N ARG A 232 -16.44 -2.60 7.02
CA ARG A 232 -17.38 -3.67 7.33
C ARG A 232 -16.61 -4.83 7.97
N PRO A 233 -17.05 -5.32 9.15
CA PRO A 233 -16.48 -6.53 9.73
C PRO A 233 -16.67 -7.69 8.74
N ALA A 234 -15.57 -8.35 8.39
CA ALA A 234 -15.43 -9.53 7.52
C ALA A 234 -16.41 -9.60 6.31
N PRO A 235 -15.95 -9.40 5.06
CA PRO A 235 -16.82 -9.57 3.90
C PRO A 235 -17.27 -11.03 3.73
N THR A 236 -18.51 -11.20 3.29
CA THR A 236 -19.04 -12.49 2.80
C THR A 236 -18.19 -13.00 1.64
N SER A 237 -17.78 -14.27 1.69
CA SER A 237 -17.12 -14.96 0.58
C SER A 237 -17.92 -14.73 -0.71
N ARG A 238 -17.23 -14.26 -1.75
CA ARG A 238 -17.84 -14.04 -3.06
C ARG A 238 -17.77 -15.32 -3.89
N ALA A 239 -18.75 -15.51 -4.77
CA ALA A 239 -18.63 -16.51 -5.82
C ALA A 239 -17.38 -16.22 -6.68
N ARG A 240 -16.67 -17.27 -7.08
CA ARG A 240 -15.51 -17.16 -7.98
C ARG A 240 -15.96 -16.67 -9.35
N ILE A 241 -15.28 -15.66 -9.88
CA ILE A 241 -15.36 -15.31 -11.30
C ILE A 241 -14.60 -16.36 -12.11
N ASP A 242 -15.18 -16.80 -13.22
CA ASP A 242 -14.68 -17.88 -14.08
C ASP A 242 -14.32 -19.13 -13.26
N ALA A 243 -15.29 -19.63 -12.47
CA ALA A 243 -15.07 -20.70 -11.51
C ALA A 243 -14.53 -22.01 -12.11
N ASP A 244 -14.79 -22.25 -13.41
CA ASP A 244 -14.33 -23.43 -14.15
C ASP A 244 -12.89 -23.28 -14.69
N ASP A 245 -12.24 -22.12 -14.51
CA ASP A 245 -10.86 -21.92 -14.94
C ASP A 245 -9.89 -22.80 -14.13
N PRO A 246 -9.06 -23.64 -14.77
CA PRO A 246 -8.15 -24.55 -14.07
C PRO A 246 -7.10 -23.85 -13.21
N ALA A 247 -6.78 -22.57 -13.47
CA ALA A 247 -5.83 -21.80 -12.67
C ALA A 247 -6.28 -21.63 -11.21
N TRP A 248 -7.57 -21.75 -10.91
CA TRP A 248 -8.08 -21.72 -9.54
C TRP A 248 -7.45 -22.77 -8.63
N SER A 249 -7.07 -23.94 -9.17
CA SER A 249 -6.35 -24.96 -8.40
C SER A 249 -5.00 -24.47 -7.87
N HIS A 250 -4.30 -23.63 -8.62
CA HIS A 250 -3.04 -23.00 -8.22
C HIS A 250 -3.29 -21.84 -7.25
N VAL A 251 -4.35 -21.06 -7.45
CA VAL A 251 -4.78 -20.03 -6.49
C VAL A 251 -5.10 -20.65 -5.12
N ASP A 252 -5.77 -21.82 -5.10
CA ASP A 252 -6.08 -22.56 -3.88
C ASP A 252 -4.81 -23.07 -3.19
N ALA A 253 -3.85 -23.63 -3.95
CA ALA A 253 -2.56 -24.04 -3.41
C ALA A 253 -1.77 -22.85 -2.83
N LEU A 254 -1.81 -21.69 -3.49
CA LEU A 254 -1.19 -20.46 -2.98
C LEU A 254 -1.85 -19.99 -1.68
N ALA A 255 -3.18 -20.04 -1.58
CA ALA A 255 -3.90 -19.70 -0.37
C ALA A 255 -3.50 -20.60 0.81
N GLN A 256 -3.42 -21.92 0.58
CA GLN A 256 -2.98 -22.88 1.57
C GLN A 256 -1.54 -22.64 2.04
N ARG A 257 -0.63 -22.27 1.12
CA ARG A 257 0.77 -21.91 1.46
C ARG A 257 0.85 -20.77 2.50
N PHE A 258 -0.11 -19.85 2.47
CA PHE A 258 -0.20 -18.73 3.41
C PHE A 258 -1.19 -18.98 4.58
N GLY A 259 -1.58 -20.24 4.79
CA GLY A 259 -2.43 -20.67 5.91
C GLY A 259 -3.88 -20.20 5.78
N TYR A 260 -4.38 -20.03 4.57
CA TYR A 260 -5.82 -19.90 4.30
C TYR A 260 -6.36 -21.28 3.93
N ASN A 261 -7.15 -21.86 4.83
CA ASN A 261 -7.84 -23.13 4.62
C ASN A 261 -9.18 -22.90 3.90
#